data_AF-A0A9W6YAD4-F1
#
_entry.id   AF-A0A9W6YAD4-F1
#
_cell.length_a   1.000
_cell.length_b   1.000
_cell.length_c   1.000
_cell.angle_alpha   90.00
_cell.angle_beta   90.00
_cell.angle_gamma   90.00
#
_symmetry.space_group_name_H-M   'P 1'
#
loop_
_entity.id
_entity.type
_entity.pdbx_description
1 polymer ?
#
loop_
_entity_poly.entity_id
_entity_poly.type
_entity_poly.pdbx_seq_one_letter_code
_entity_poly.pdbx_strand_id
1 'polypeptide(L)'
;MFVEQKGGRVEAGLVEKSTKCWNSTLKRSHSDMEEDADYHGNFDTAKFDRWFMRLCKTLKAKHGECNIHMDGASHHKNQLNKSPTMSWTRAQIQNWLNQKGQPAERKARIHGSANNGTIWTLFTVYTTVSSRATADRAYLGSSKGTNCKSATKNGNDAVEKVLNGLYAIKRKEFINVYRHAQSFENKYANLELESAELRLMACEDKS
;
A
#
# COMPACT_ATOMS: atom_id res chain seq x y z
N MET A 1 0.66 5.33 9.70
CA MET A 1 1.51 5.73 10.85
C MET A 1 2.51 6.77 10.36
N PHE A 2 3.11 7.55 11.25
CA PHE A 2 4.20 8.45 10.89
C PHE A 2 5.36 8.29 11.88
N VAL A 3 6.57 8.56 11.41
CA VAL A 3 7.78 8.78 12.20
C VAL A 3 8.45 10.01 11.63
N GLU A 4 8.79 10.98 12.49
CA GLU A 4 9.33 12.27 12.07
C GLU A 4 10.43 12.71 13.06
N GLN A 5 11.45 13.41 12.56
CA GLN A 5 12.51 13.98 13.39
C GLN A 5 12.34 15.49 13.48
N LYS A 6 12.03 16.00 14.67
CA LYS A 6 11.89 17.45 14.96
C LYS A 6 12.87 17.86 16.05
N GLY A 7 13.77 18.79 15.74
CA GLY A 7 14.68 19.37 16.74
C GLY A 7 15.47 18.35 17.57
N GLY A 8 15.96 17.29 16.93
CA GLY A 8 16.71 16.20 17.59
C GLY A 8 15.85 15.16 18.33
N ARG A 9 14.53 15.31 18.35
CA ARG A 9 13.59 14.32 18.91
C ARG A 9 12.89 13.55 17.81
N VAL A 10 12.69 12.25 18.03
CA VAL A 10 11.88 11.40 17.16
C VAL A 10 10.45 11.34 17.69
N GLU A 11 9.52 11.81 16.87
CA GLU A 11 8.08 11.71 17.07
C GLU A 11 7.54 10.54 16.25
N ALA A 12 6.55 9.84 16.78
CA ALA A 12 5.90 8.74 16.07
C ALA A 12 4.48 8.51 16.58
N GLY A 13 3.58 8.14 15.68
CA GLY A 13 2.19 7.84 16.04
C GLY A 13 1.28 7.52 14.86
N LEU A 14 -0.01 7.44 15.16
CA LEU A 14 -1.05 7.39 14.13
C LEU A 14 -1.32 8.79 13.59
N VAL A 15 -1.55 8.87 12.29
CA VAL A 15 -1.99 10.11 11.66
C VAL A 15 -3.46 10.30 12.04
N GLU A 16 -3.79 11.47 12.57
CA GLU A 16 -5.17 11.76 12.99
C GLU A 16 -6.14 11.55 11.82
N LYS A 17 -7.29 10.91 12.09
CA LYS A 17 -8.33 10.59 11.09
C LYS A 17 -7.86 9.72 9.92
N SER A 18 -6.70 9.06 10.02
CA SER A 18 -6.22 8.14 8.98
C SER A 18 -6.91 6.79 8.99
N THR A 19 -7.42 6.35 10.14
CA THR A 19 -8.12 5.07 10.28
C THR A 19 -9.56 5.19 9.75
N LYS A 20 -9.90 4.40 8.73
CA LYS A 20 -11.27 4.24 8.23
C LYS A 20 -11.67 2.78 8.33
N CYS A 21 -12.84 2.52 8.90
CA CYS A 21 -13.46 1.21 8.86
C CYS A 21 -14.59 1.23 7.83
N TRP A 22 -14.58 0.25 6.94
CA TRP A 22 -15.69 -0.02 6.02
C TRP A 22 -16.48 -1.19 6.56
N ASN A 23 -17.63 -0.90 7.16
CA ASN A 23 -18.53 -1.93 7.66
C ASN A 23 -19.29 -2.55 6.48
N SER A 24 -19.17 -3.85 6.26
CA SER A 24 -19.83 -4.56 5.16
C SER A 24 -21.32 -4.85 5.41
N THR A 25 -21.86 -4.61 6.62
CA THR A 25 -23.22 -5.04 7.03
C THR A 25 -24.25 -3.90 7.24
N LEU A 26 -23.87 -2.62 7.14
CA LEU A 26 -24.77 -1.44 7.32
C LEU A 26 -25.54 -0.99 6.07
N LYS A 27 -26.84 -1.30 5.95
CA LYS A 27 -27.69 -0.81 4.83
C LYS A 27 -27.61 0.71 4.63
N ARG A 28 -27.61 1.16 3.35
CA ARG A 28 -27.60 2.58 2.92
C ARG A 28 -28.58 3.45 3.74
N SER A 29 -28.11 4.60 4.22
CA SER A 29 -28.97 5.74 4.54
C SER A 29 -28.89 6.80 3.44
N HIS A 30 -29.96 7.58 3.26
CA HIS A 30 -30.05 8.58 2.18
C HIS A 30 -29.05 9.74 2.34
N SER A 31 -28.48 9.92 3.54
CA SER A 31 -27.41 10.88 3.84
C SER A 31 -26.02 10.42 3.43
N ASP A 32 -25.83 9.14 3.12
CA ASP A 32 -24.52 8.59 2.74
C ASP A 32 -24.16 8.83 1.26
N MET A 33 -25.03 9.48 0.48
CA MET A 33 -24.77 9.81 -0.92
C MET A 33 -23.69 10.90 -1.10
N GLU A 34 -23.40 11.71 -0.08
CA GLU A 34 -22.36 12.75 -0.17
C GLU A 34 -20.99 12.30 0.37
N GLU A 35 -20.92 11.26 1.21
CA GLU A 35 -19.66 10.77 1.79
C GLU A 35 -19.31 9.35 1.31
N ASP A 36 -18.71 9.23 0.12
CA ASP A 36 -17.87 8.08 -0.28
C ASP A 36 -18.46 6.66 -0.14
N ALA A 37 -19.76 6.51 0.08
CA ALA A 37 -20.37 5.26 0.52
C ALA A 37 -20.93 4.47 -0.65
N ASP A 38 -20.05 4.08 -1.58
CA ASP A 38 -20.33 2.86 -2.34
C ASP A 38 -20.20 1.66 -1.40
N TYR A 39 -21.27 1.44 -0.64
CA TYR A 39 -21.37 0.53 0.50
C TYR A 39 -21.35 -0.97 0.13
N HIS A 40 -21.54 -1.34 -1.14
CA HIS A 40 -21.60 -2.75 -1.58
C HIS A 40 -20.46 -3.23 -2.48
N GLY A 41 -19.43 -2.41 -2.70
CA GLY A 41 -18.27 -2.85 -3.47
C GLY A 41 -17.17 -3.40 -2.57
N ASN A 42 -16.55 -4.49 -3.00
CA ASN A 42 -15.22 -4.93 -2.53
C ASN A 42 -14.29 -3.70 -2.40
N PHE A 43 -13.34 -3.71 -1.46
CA PHE A 43 -12.36 -2.62 -1.35
C PHE A 43 -11.61 -2.48 -2.69
N ASP A 44 -11.93 -1.42 -3.43
CA ASP A 44 -11.51 -1.22 -4.82
C ASP A 44 -10.54 -0.04 -4.93
N THR A 45 -9.93 0.09 -6.10
CA THR A 45 -8.96 1.16 -6.40
C THR A 45 -9.56 2.55 -6.22
N ALA A 46 -10.84 2.78 -6.53
CA ALA A 46 -11.44 4.10 -6.45
C ALA A 46 -11.69 4.53 -5.00
N LYS A 47 -12.13 3.59 -4.14
CA LYS A 47 -12.25 3.81 -2.69
C LYS A 47 -10.89 4.09 -2.07
N PHE A 48 -9.89 3.28 -2.41
CA PHE A 48 -8.51 3.50 -1.97
C PHE A 48 -8.03 4.88 -2.40
N ASP A 49 -8.20 5.27 -3.66
CA ASP A 49 -7.72 6.55 -4.20
C ASP A 49 -8.33 7.75 -3.47
N ARG A 50 -9.65 7.78 -3.27
CA ARG A 50 -10.33 8.86 -2.54
C ARG A 50 -9.88 8.95 -1.07
N TRP A 51 -9.71 7.81 -0.41
CA TRP A 51 -9.18 7.79 0.97
C TRP A 51 -7.71 8.25 1.01
N PHE A 52 -6.88 7.70 0.13
CA PHE A 52 -5.45 7.98 0.06
C PHE A 52 -5.16 9.44 -0.25
N MET A 53 -5.91 10.06 -1.15
CA MET A 53 -5.80 11.49 -1.46
C MET A 53 -6.11 12.38 -0.26
N ARG A 54 -7.12 12.04 0.56
CA ARG A 54 -7.42 12.77 1.81
C ARG A 54 -6.32 12.57 2.85
N LEU A 55 -5.78 11.36 2.94
CA LEU A 55 -4.64 11.07 3.81
C LEU A 55 -3.42 11.92 3.42
N CYS A 56 -3.08 11.96 2.13
CA CYS A 56 -1.97 12.75 1.61
C CYS A 56 -2.14 14.25 1.89
N LYS A 57 -3.36 14.81 1.74
CA LYS A 57 -3.65 16.20 2.11
C LYS A 57 -3.41 16.46 3.59
N THR A 58 -3.87 15.56 4.45
CA THR A 58 -3.66 15.65 5.91
C THR A 58 -2.17 15.56 6.27
N LEU A 59 -1.44 14.63 5.65
CA LEU A 59 0.00 14.47 5.84
C LEU A 59 0.77 15.72 5.43
N LYS A 60 0.51 16.25 4.23
CA LYS A 60 1.16 17.47 3.73
C LYS A 60 0.92 18.66 4.65
N ALA A 61 -0.30 18.84 5.12
CA ALA A 61 -0.66 19.97 5.98
C ALA A 61 -0.01 19.90 7.37
N LYS A 62 0.20 18.69 7.92
CA LYS A 62 0.68 18.50 9.31
C LYS A 62 2.17 18.18 9.43
N HIS A 63 2.73 17.50 8.44
CA HIS A 63 4.07 16.92 8.48
C HIS A 63 4.93 17.32 7.27
N GLY A 64 4.38 18.04 6.28
CA GLY A 64 5.11 18.43 5.08
C GLY A 64 5.31 17.26 4.10
N GLU A 65 6.46 17.22 3.44
CA GLU A 65 6.80 16.15 2.50
C GLU A 65 6.99 14.82 3.24
N CYS A 66 6.44 13.73 2.68
CA CYS A 66 6.42 12.43 3.34
C CYS A 66 6.87 11.32 2.38
N ASN A 67 7.60 10.34 2.91
CA ASN A 67 7.81 9.06 2.23
C ASN A 67 6.71 8.09 2.68
N ILE A 68 5.95 7.56 1.73
CA ILE A 68 4.82 6.67 2.02
C ILE A 68 5.19 5.25 1.59
N HIS A 69 5.21 4.35 2.57
CA HIS A 69 5.51 2.93 2.34
C HIS A 69 4.19 2.16 2.34
N MET A 70 3.94 1.38 1.29
CA MET A 70 2.75 0.52 1.16
C MET A 70 3.14 -0.81 0.54
N ASP A 71 2.36 -1.85 0.81
CA ASP A 71 2.56 -3.14 0.13
C ASP A 71 2.15 -3.08 -1.36
N GLY A 72 2.50 -4.12 -2.10
CA GLY A 72 2.21 -4.21 -3.54
C GLY A 72 0.78 -4.60 -3.90
N ALA A 73 -0.22 -4.40 -3.02
CA ALA A 73 -1.60 -4.80 -3.29
C ALA A 73 -2.14 -4.19 -4.60
N SER A 74 -2.98 -4.95 -5.30
CA SER A 74 -3.45 -4.58 -6.64
C SER A 74 -4.23 -3.27 -6.65
N HIS A 75 -4.99 -2.99 -5.60
CA HIS A 75 -5.78 -1.75 -5.48
C HIS A 75 -4.92 -0.51 -5.16
N HIS A 76 -3.66 -0.66 -4.71
CA HIS A 76 -2.71 0.45 -4.58
C HIS A 76 -2.20 0.93 -5.95
N LYS A 77 -2.39 0.14 -7.01
CA LYS A 77 -1.88 0.42 -8.35
C LYS A 77 -3.06 0.67 -9.30
N ASN A 78 -3.23 1.91 -9.73
CA ASN A 78 -4.18 2.20 -10.81
C ASN A 78 -3.50 1.95 -12.16
N GLN A 79 -3.67 0.75 -12.71
CA GLN A 79 -3.24 0.45 -14.07
C GLN A 79 -4.16 1.16 -15.06
N LEU A 80 -3.70 2.26 -15.65
CA LEU A 80 -4.44 3.01 -16.68
C LEU A 80 -4.54 2.23 -18.01
N ASN A 81 -3.50 1.45 -18.31
CA ASN A 81 -3.44 0.58 -19.49
C ASN A 81 -3.52 -0.89 -19.06
N LYS A 82 -4.68 -1.33 -18.56
CA LYS A 82 -4.86 -2.75 -18.21
C LYS A 82 -4.72 -3.61 -19.46
N SER A 83 -3.78 -4.55 -19.43
CA SER A 83 -3.78 -5.67 -20.38
C SER A 83 -4.91 -6.62 -20.02
N PRO A 84 -5.43 -7.38 -21.00
CA PRO A 84 -6.47 -8.35 -20.71
C PRO A 84 -5.99 -9.38 -19.69
N THR A 85 -6.89 -9.79 -18.80
CA THR A 85 -6.64 -10.84 -17.80
C THR A 85 -7.52 -12.05 -18.08
N MET A 86 -7.28 -13.16 -17.39
CA MET A 86 -8.10 -14.40 -17.51
C MET A 86 -9.58 -14.19 -17.18
N SER A 87 -9.94 -13.09 -16.52
CA SER A 87 -11.32 -12.73 -16.19
C SER A 87 -12.01 -11.88 -17.26
N TRP A 88 -11.31 -11.47 -18.33
CA TRP A 88 -11.91 -10.70 -19.41
C TRP A 88 -12.66 -11.64 -20.36
N THR A 89 -13.83 -11.19 -20.79
CA THR A 89 -14.59 -11.88 -21.85
C THR A 89 -13.87 -11.76 -23.19
N ARG A 90 -14.13 -12.70 -24.10
CA ARG A 90 -13.59 -12.67 -25.47
C ARG A 90 -13.85 -11.34 -26.17
N ALA A 91 -15.05 -10.76 -26.00
CA ALA A 91 -15.41 -9.46 -26.57
C ALA A 91 -14.57 -8.31 -26.02
N GLN A 92 -14.29 -8.30 -24.71
CA GLN A 92 -13.43 -7.29 -24.08
C GLN A 92 -11.98 -7.39 -24.57
N ILE A 93 -11.45 -8.61 -24.72
CA ILE A 93 -10.11 -8.85 -25.27
C ILE A 93 -10.03 -8.33 -26.72
N GLN A 94 -11.05 -8.61 -27.53
CA GLN A 94 -11.07 -8.21 -28.94
C GLN A 94 -11.19 -6.68 -29.10
N ASN A 95 -12.01 -6.03 -28.30
CA ASN A 95 -12.09 -4.56 -28.26
C ASN A 95 -10.76 -3.91 -27.86
N TRP A 96 -10.05 -4.49 -26.89
CA TRP A 96 -8.74 -3.99 -26.47
C TRP A 96 -7.66 -4.17 -27.54
N LEU A 97 -7.62 -5.32 -28.22
CA LEU A 97 -6.71 -5.56 -29.35
C LEU A 97 -6.96 -4.57 -30.49
N ASN A 98 -8.23 -4.30 -30.81
CA ASN A 98 -8.61 -3.32 -31.82
C ASN A 98 -8.18 -1.90 -31.44
N GLN A 99 -8.36 -1.50 -30.17
CA GLN A 99 -7.88 -0.20 -29.66
C GLN A 99 -6.35 -0.05 -29.69
N LYS A 100 -5.60 -1.15 -29.61
CA LYS A 100 -4.14 -1.16 -29.68
C LYS A 100 -3.60 -1.33 -31.11
N GLY A 101 -4.47 -1.35 -32.12
CA GLY A 101 -4.07 -1.51 -33.52
C GLY A 101 -3.52 -2.91 -33.86
N GLN A 102 -3.88 -3.93 -33.09
CA GLN A 102 -3.53 -5.33 -33.37
C GLN A 102 -4.76 -6.07 -33.91
N PRO A 103 -4.92 -6.19 -35.24
CA PRO A 103 -6.06 -6.90 -35.82
C PRO A 103 -6.03 -8.38 -35.40
N ALA A 104 -7.22 -8.93 -35.13
CA ALA A 104 -7.49 -10.19 -34.43
C ALA A 104 -7.09 -11.48 -35.19
N GLU A 105 -6.08 -11.44 -36.04
CA GLU A 105 -5.55 -12.61 -36.76
C GLU A 105 -4.05 -12.74 -36.53
N ARG A 106 -3.67 -13.28 -35.38
CA ARG A 106 -2.42 -14.04 -35.22
C ARG A 106 -2.50 -14.85 -33.94
N LYS A 107 -2.32 -16.17 -34.05
CA LYS A 107 -2.05 -17.08 -32.94
C LYS A 107 -0.71 -16.71 -32.31
N ALA A 108 -0.64 -15.63 -31.52
CA ALA A 108 0.59 -15.21 -30.86
C ALA A 108 0.55 -15.62 -29.38
N ARG A 109 1.53 -16.43 -28.97
CA ARG A 109 1.84 -16.76 -27.58
C ARG A 109 2.03 -15.45 -26.79
N ILE A 110 1.14 -15.19 -25.84
CA ILE A 110 1.24 -14.03 -24.94
C ILE A 110 2.46 -14.27 -24.03
N HIS A 111 3.54 -13.54 -24.29
CA HIS A 111 4.61 -13.32 -23.31
C HIS A 111 4.25 -12.04 -22.55
N GLY A 112 4.15 -12.12 -21.22
CA GLY A 112 3.81 -10.99 -20.37
C GLY A 112 4.88 -9.90 -20.48
N SER A 113 4.50 -8.75 -21.02
CA SER A 113 5.34 -7.55 -21.07
C SER A 113 5.17 -6.77 -19.77
N ALA A 114 6.29 -6.51 -19.09
CA ALA A 114 6.38 -5.67 -17.91
C ALA A 114 6.01 -4.23 -18.28
N ASN A 115 4.94 -3.68 -17.69
CA ASN A 115 4.54 -2.30 -17.94
C ASN A 115 4.66 -1.45 -16.69
N ASN A 116 5.43 -0.37 -16.86
CA ASN A 116 5.69 0.72 -15.92
C ASN A 116 4.39 1.45 -15.56
N GLY A 117 4.04 1.46 -14.27
CA GLY A 117 2.98 2.30 -13.74
C GLY A 117 3.50 3.70 -13.44
N THR A 118 2.75 4.72 -13.85
CA THR A 118 3.02 6.13 -13.51
C THR A 118 2.86 6.31 -11.99
N ILE A 119 3.95 6.67 -11.33
CA ILE A 119 3.99 7.02 -9.90
C ILE A 119 3.47 8.45 -9.76
N TRP A 120 2.51 8.66 -8.85
CA TRP A 120 1.93 9.97 -8.55
C TRP A 120 3.02 10.94 -8.06
N THR A 121 3.31 11.97 -8.85
CA THR A 121 4.44 12.91 -8.72
C THR A 121 4.29 13.95 -7.60
N LEU A 122 3.77 13.58 -6.43
CA LEU A 122 3.86 14.43 -5.23
C LEU A 122 4.36 13.72 -3.96
N PHE A 123 4.47 12.39 -3.97
CA PHE A 123 4.98 11.59 -2.86
C PHE A 123 5.77 10.41 -3.43
N THR A 124 6.98 10.17 -2.93
CA THR A 124 7.73 8.96 -3.29
C THR A 124 7.09 7.78 -2.58
N VAL A 125 6.34 6.98 -3.33
CA VAL A 125 5.74 5.74 -2.84
C VAL A 125 6.74 4.61 -3.07
N TYR A 126 7.32 4.09 -1.98
CA TYR A 126 8.15 2.89 -2.06
C TYR A 126 7.23 1.67 -1.97
N THR A 127 7.21 0.86 -3.03
CA THR A 127 6.66 -0.50 -2.97
C THR A 127 7.81 -1.48 -2.80
N THR A 128 7.95 -2.11 -1.64
CA THR A 128 8.92 -3.20 -1.49
C THR A 128 8.34 -4.43 -2.19
N VAL A 129 8.96 -4.83 -3.30
CA VAL A 129 8.60 -6.03 -4.05
C VAL A 129 9.05 -7.22 -3.20
N SER A 130 8.13 -7.77 -2.41
CA SER A 130 8.39 -8.88 -1.49
C SER A 130 9.44 -8.59 -0.41
N SER A 131 8.98 -8.20 0.77
CA SER A 131 9.55 -8.78 1.98
C SER A 131 8.49 -8.87 3.07
N ARG A 132 8.58 -9.93 3.86
CA ARG A 132 7.78 -10.21 5.06
C ARG A 132 7.93 -9.13 6.17
N ALA A 133 8.49 -7.95 5.87
CA ALA A 133 9.06 -6.99 6.79
C ALA A 133 8.61 -5.52 6.55
N THR A 134 7.36 -5.30 6.15
CA THR A 134 6.79 -3.95 6.25
C THR A 134 6.50 -3.62 7.72
N ALA A 135 6.71 -2.36 8.12
CA ALA A 135 6.37 -1.87 9.46
C ALA A 135 4.91 -2.20 9.82
N ASP A 136 4.01 -2.16 8.83
CA ASP A 136 2.60 -2.54 8.98
C ASP A 136 2.40 -3.99 9.41
N ARG A 137 3.23 -4.94 8.95
CA ARG A 137 3.11 -6.36 9.30
C ARG A 137 3.61 -6.67 10.71
N ALA A 138 4.71 -6.02 11.12
CA ALA A 138 5.20 -6.08 12.49
C ALA A 138 4.19 -5.42 13.46
N TYR A 139 3.59 -4.31 13.04
CA TYR A 139 2.53 -3.61 13.76
C TYR A 139 1.26 -4.46 13.93
N LEU A 140 0.77 -5.08 12.85
CA LEU A 140 -0.35 -6.02 12.89
C LEU A 140 -0.05 -7.24 13.78
N GLY A 141 1.21 -7.66 13.88
CA GLY A 141 1.65 -8.70 14.82
C GLY A 141 1.46 -8.29 16.28
N SER A 142 1.90 -7.08 16.64
CA SER A 142 1.74 -6.53 17.99
C SER A 142 0.27 -6.28 18.34
N SER A 143 -0.54 -5.75 17.41
CA SER A 143 -1.97 -5.48 17.67
C SER A 143 -2.79 -6.77 17.80
N LYS A 144 -2.46 -7.82 17.03
CA LYS A 144 -3.12 -9.14 17.15
C LYS A 144 -2.93 -9.76 18.53
N GLY A 145 -1.74 -9.67 19.12
CA GLY A 145 -1.49 -10.20 20.46
C GLY A 145 -2.36 -9.56 21.55
N THR A 146 -2.71 -8.27 21.38
CA THR A 146 -3.54 -7.53 22.33
C THR A 146 -5.03 -7.72 22.08
N ASN A 147 -5.44 -7.74 20.80
CA ASN A 147 -6.85 -7.76 20.40
C ASN A 147 -7.45 -9.18 20.37
N CYS A 148 -6.63 -10.23 20.28
CA CYS A 148 -7.09 -11.63 20.26
C CYS A 148 -7.34 -12.22 21.66
N LYS A 149 -7.28 -11.42 22.73
CA LYS A 149 -7.47 -11.90 24.11
C LYS A 149 -8.92 -12.28 24.44
N SER A 150 -9.89 -11.81 23.66
CA SER A 150 -11.30 -12.18 23.83
C SER A 150 -12.05 -12.17 22.50
N ALA A 151 -12.95 -13.15 22.32
CA ALA A 151 -13.78 -13.26 21.12
C ALA A 151 -14.62 -11.98 20.91
N THR A 152 -14.80 -11.60 19.65
CA THR A 152 -15.64 -10.46 19.27
C THR A 152 -17.11 -10.83 19.32
N LYS A 153 -17.94 -9.97 19.92
CA LYS A 153 -19.40 -10.22 20.05
C LYS A 153 -20.16 -9.96 18.75
N ASN A 154 -19.72 -8.96 17.98
CA ASN A 154 -20.30 -8.56 16.70
C ASN A 154 -19.30 -7.69 15.91
N GLY A 155 -19.69 -7.24 14.72
CA GLY A 155 -18.84 -6.39 13.87
C GLY A 155 -18.42 -5.07 14.54
N ASN A 156 -19.32 -4.41 15.27
CA ASN A 156 -18.99 -3.14 15.94
C ASN A 156 -17.99 -3.35 17.08
N ASP A 157 -18.16 -4.40 17.88
CA ASP A 157 -17.19 -4.81 18.92
C ASP A 157 -15.82 -5.13 18.30
N ALA A 158 -15.79 -5.74 17.12
CA ALA A 158 -14.54 -5.98 16.39
C ALA A 158 -13.86 -4.66 15.98
N VAL A 159 -14.63 -3.69 15.45
CA VAL A 159 -14.10 -2.37 15.06
C VAL A 159 -13.57 -1.63 16.28
N GLU A 160 -14.32 -1.61 17.38
CA GLU A 160 -13.93 -0.92 18.61
C GLU A 160 -12.66 -1.52 19.21
N LYS A 161 -12.56 -2.86 19.29
CA LYS A 161 -11.34 -3.52 19.76
C LYS A 161 -10.14 -3.21 18.88
N VAL A 162 -10.31 -3.17 17.57
CA VAL A 162 -9.23 -2.77 16.65
C VAL A 162 -8.82 -1.34 16.94
N LEU A 163 -9.75 -0.38 16.96
CA LEU A 163 -9.46 1.02 17.23
C LEU A 163 -8.76 1.22 18.59
N ASN A 164 -9.29 0.62 19.66
CA ASN A 164 -8.70 0.68 20.99
C ASN A 164 -7.28 0.09 20.99
N GLY A 165 -7.07 -1.04 20.32
CA GLY A 165 -5.74 -1.62 20.15
C GLY A 165 -4.78 -0.71 19.39
N LEU A 166 -5.24 -0.03 18.33
CA LEU A 166 -4.45 0.92 17.55
C LEU A 166 -4.05 2.14 18.40
N TYR A 167 -4.99 2.70 19.18
CA TYR A 167 -4.76 3.87 20.03
C TYR A 167 -3.98 3.56 21.31
N ALA A 168 -3.97 2.32 21.79
CA ALA A 168 -3.21 1.90 22.95
C ALA A 168 -1.69 1.78 22.68
N ILE A 169 -1.28 1.78 21.41
CA ILE A 169 0.13 1.58 21.03
C ILE A 169 0.95 2.82 21.38
N LYS A 170 2.03 2.59 22.11
CA LYS A 170 2.88 3.67 22.62
C LYS A 170 3.86 4.13 21.56
N ARG A 171 4.25 5.42 21.60
CA ARG A 171 5.31 6.00 20.75
C ARG A 171 6.57 5.12 20.66
N LYS A 172 7.04 4.59 21.79
CA LYS A 172 8.24 3.75 21.84
C LYS A 172 8.08 2.48 21.00
N GLU A 173 6.89 1.88 20.98
CA GLU A 173 6.59 0.69 20.20
C GLU A 173 6.59 1.01 18.70
N PHE A 174 6.00 2.14 18.29
CA PHE A 174 6.08 2.62 16.90
C PHE A 174 7.53 2.81 16.43
N ILE A 175 8.36 3.48 17.23
CA ILE A 175 9.77 3.72 16.89
C ILE A 175 10.54 2.40 16.78
N ASN A 176 10.30 1.45 17.69
CA ASN A 176 10.96 0.15 17.65
C ASN A 176 10.60 -0.64 16.38
N VAL A 177 9.31 -0.67 16.02
CA VAL A 177 8.85 -1.34 14.80
C VAL A 177 9.45 -0.68 13.55
N TYR A 178 9.44 0.65 13.50
CA TYR A 178 10.05 1.40 12.39
C TYR A 178 11.55 1.12 12.26
N ARG A 179 12.31 1.19 13.35
CA ARG A 179 13.75 0.87 13.36
C ARG A 179 14.03 -0.56 12.93
N HIS A 180 13.17 -1.50 13.33
CA HIS A 180 13.29 -2.88 12.90
C HIS A 180 13.10 -3.01 11.38
N ALA A 181 12.08 -2.37 10.81
CA ALA A 181 11.87 -2.31 9.37
C ALA A 181 13.05 -1.63 8.63
N GLN A 182 13.51 -0.48 9.12
CA GLN A 182 14.64 0.26 8.57
C GLN A 182 15.93 -0.57 8.56
N SER A 183 16.13 -1.44 9.56
CA SER A 183 17.29 -2.33 9.60
C SER A 183 17.35 -3.31 8.42
N PHE A 184 16.20 -3.69 7.86
CA PHE A 184 16.15 -4.52 6.66
C PHE A 184 16.45 -3.69 5.41
N GLU A 185 15.88 -2.49 5.29
CA GLU A 185 16.17 -1.57 4.18
C GLU A 185 17.67 -1.27 4.10
N ASN A 186 18.32 -1.00 5.23
CA ASN A 186 19.76 -0.77 5.29
C ASN A 186 20.57 -2.00 4.84
N LYS A 187 20.12 -3.21 5.20
CA LYS A 187 20.77 -4.45 4.72
C LYS A 187 20.65 -4.60 3.21
N TYR A 188 19.49 -4.32 2.63
CA TYR A 188 19.29 -4.39 1.19
C TYR A 188 20.15 -3.36 0.44
N ALA A 189 20.24 -2.12 0.95
CA ALA A 189 21.10 -1.09 0.37
C ALA A 189 22.58 -1.49 0.39
N ASN A 190 23.05 -2.11 1.47
CA ASN A 190 24.43 -2.60 1.56
C ASN A 190 24.71 -3.73 0.56
N LEU A 191 23.78 -4.66 0.38
CA LEU A 191 23.92 -5.74 -0.60
C LEU A 191 23.90 -5.22 -2.04
N GLU A 192 23.13 -4.17 -2.31
CA GLU A 192 23.11 -3.51 -3.62
C GLU A 192 24.45 -2.84 -3.93
N LEU A 193 25.05 -2.18 -2.93
CA LEU A 193 26.39 -1.60 -3.03
C LEU A 193 27.44 -2.67 -3.30
N GLU A 194 27.47 -3.75 -2.51
CA GLU A 194 28.39 -4.87 -2.68
C GLU A 194 28.23 -5.52 -4.07
N SER A 195 26.99 -5.71 -4.53
CA SER A 195 26.74 -6.24 -5.87
C SER A 195 27.20 -5.30 -6.98
N ALA A 196 27.13 -3.98 -6.79
CA ALA A 196 27.61 -3.00 -7.76
C ALA A 196 29.14 -3.01 -7.83
N GLU A 197 29.81 -3.09 -6.68
CA GLU A 197 31.27 -3.20 -6.59
C GLU A 197 31.79 -4.47 -7.28
N LEU A 198 31.16 -5.63 -7.03
CA LEU A 198 31.53 -6.88 -7.71
C LEU A 198 31.35 -6.81 -9.23
N ARG A 199 30.32 -6.10 -9.73
CA ARG A 199 30.12 -5.90 -11.17
C ARG A 199 31.20 -5.02 -11.79
N LEU A 200 31.67 -4.02 -11.06
CA LEU A 200 32.77 -3.16 -11.51
C LEU A 200 34.07 -3.95 -11.60
N MET A 201 34.43 -4.72 -10.57
CA MET A 201 35.63 -5.58 -10.59
C MET A 201 35.59 -6.60 -11.73
N ALA A 202 34.43 -7.22 -11.99
CA ALA A 202 34.26 -8.17 -13.09
C ALA A 202 34.34 -7.54 -14.49
N CYS A 203 34.21 -6.21 -14.62
CA CYS A 203 34.44 -5.47 -15.85
C CYS A 203 35.91 -5.11 -16.05
N GLU A 204 36.67 -4.87 -14.97
CA GLU A 204 38.10 -4.56 -15.01
C GLU A 204 38.95 -5.80 -15.33
N ASP A 205 38.57 -6.99 -14.85
CA ASP A 205 39.26 -8.25 -15.16
C ASP A 205 39.13 -8.72 -16.63
N LYS A 206 38.32 -8.04 -17.44
CA LYS A 206 38.07 -8.37 -18.86
C LYS A 206 38.75 -7.44 -19.86
N SER A 207 39.55 -6.48 -19.40
CA SER A 207 40.39 -5.59 -20.23
C SER A 207 41.85 -6.00 -20.19
#